data_AF-A0A955Y917-F1
#
_entry.id   AF-A0A955Y917-F1
#
_cell.length_a   1.000
_cell.length_b   1.000
_cell.length_c   1.000
_cell.angle_alpha   90.00
_cell.angle_beta   90.00
_cell.angle_gamma   90.00
#
_symmetry.space_group_name_H-M   'P 1'
#
loop_
_entity.id
_entity.type
_entity.pdbx_description
1 polymer ?
#
loop_
_entity_poly.entity_id
_entity_poly.type
_entity_poly.pdbx_seq_one_letter_code
_entity_poly.pdbx_strand_id
1 'polypeptide(L)'
;MTHEHTETIEVRGGRGELSLRHGRVDTALLYEGEPVAMVWSPHGAGHGRTFVRAQDLGTLEEAHLLRHVGPGARLSAILRPVLARLEDGRYHLELLPSPELEPDDGETSEAVPASGRFVDWAGLHEVADDEPLLIGTVPRDLLDRTLIEDLARWIRDGGRPAVVVLDCEADDVGFLVAGHAVLEAYRLADRAPTVLRITAVSARHLPLREGADLLTRAYERIGHIVAAHYAATAGEAEKATA
;
A
#
# COMPACT_ATOMS: atom_id res chain seq x y z
N MET A 1 27.07 9.18 -2.87
CA MET A 1 26.86 7.74 -2.63
C MET A 1 26.05 7.61 -1.36
N THR A 2 24.73 7.58 -1.50
CA THR A 2 23.82 7.23 -0.41
C THR A 2 23.97 5.73 -0.19
N HIS A 3 24.38 5.32 1.01
CA HIS A 3 24.45 3.90 1.34
C HIS A 3 23.03 3.35 1.37
N GLU A 4 22.77 2.35 0.53
CA GLU A 4 21.56 1.55 0.57
C GLU A 4 21.48 0.91 1.97
N HIS A 5 20.44 1.24 2.72
CA HIS A 5 20.24 0.69 4.06
C HIS A 5 19.29 -0.49 3.94
N THR A 6 19.86 -1.69 4.01
CA THR A 6 19.13 -2.95 3.91
C THR A 6 19.30 -3.82 5.14
N GLU A 7 18.27 -4.59 5.48
CA GLU A 7 18.30 -5.62 6.52
C GLU A 7 17.59 -6.87 6.02
N THR A 8 18.11 -8.06 6.35
CA THR A 8 17.35 -9.30 6.17
C THR A 8 17.01 -9.86 7.53
N ILE A 9 15.73 -10.17 7.74
CA ILE A 9 15.22 -10.68 9.01
C ILE A 9 14.41 -11.96 8.81
N GLU A 10 14.30 -12.71 9.89
CA GLU A 10 13.36 -13.80 10.02
C GLU A 10 12.34 -13.41 11.10
N VAL A 11 11.08 -13.27 10.69
CA VAL A 11 9.96 -13.06 11.61
C VAL A 11 9.55 -14.42 12.15
N ARG A 12 9.58 -14.57 13.48
CA ARG A 12 9.13 -15.75 14.21
C ARG A 12 8.16 -15.32 15.31
N GLY A 13 6.99 -15.95 15.38
CA GLY A 13 5.92 -15.55 16.29
C GLY A 13 5.20 -14.28 15.85
N GLY A 14 5.19 -13.98 14.54
CA GLY A 14 4.31 -12.98 13.97
C GLY A 14 2.85 -13.42 14.12
N ARG A 15 1.93 -12.47 14.29
CA ARG A 15 0.50 -12.80 14.50
C ARG A 15 -0.17 -13.38 13.26
N GLY A 16 0.43 -13.20 12.07
CA GLY A 16 -0.18 -13.63 10.81
C GLY A 16 -1.45 -12.88 10.45
N GLU A 17 -1.67 -11.70 11.05
CA GLU A 17 -2.77 -10.81 10.71
C GLU A 17 -2.59 -10.28 9.30
N LEU A 18 -1.39 -9.83 8.95
CA LEU A 18 -1.05 -9.34 7.63
C LEU A 18 -0.31 -10.45 6.87
N SER A 19 -0.82 -10.84 5.70
CA SER A 19 -0.15 -11.85 4.88
C SER A 19 -0.19 -11.50 3.41
N LEU A 20 0.89 -11.84 2.71
CA LEU A 20 1.02 -11.67 1.27
C LEU A 20 0.94 -13.05 0.61
N ARG A 21 0.10 -13.17 -0.41
CA ARG A 21 -0.08 -14.40 -1.18
C ARG A 21 0.25 -14.10 -2.63
N HIS A 22 1.08 -14.93 -3.23
CA HIS A 22 1.53 -14.74 -4.60
C HIS A 22 1.27 -16.01 -5.43
N GLY A 23 0.48 -15.85 -6.48
CA GLY A 23 0.22 -16.85 -7.52
C GLY A 23 1.08 -16.58 -8.75
N ARG A 24 0.87 -17.33 -9.83
CA ARG A 24 1.64 -17.11 -11.07
C ARG A 24 1.33 -15.76 -11.73
N VAL A 25 0.12 -15.26 -11.52
CA VAL A 25 -0.45 -14.10 -12.24
C VAL A 25 -1.24 -13.17 -11.32
N ASP A 26 -1.29 -13.49 -10.02
CA ASP A 26 -2.13 -12.82 -9.03
C ASP A 26 -1.32 -12.58 -7.76
N THR A 27 -1.52 -11.43 -7.12
CA THR A 27 -0.94 -11.13 -5.81
C THR A 27 -2.03 -10.54 -4.93
N ALA A 28 -2.18 -11.07 -3.72
CA ALA A 28 -3.19 -10.65 -2.77
C ALA A 28 -2.56 -10.27 -1.43
N LEU A 29 -2.89 -9.07 -0.95
CA LEU A 29 -2.70 -8.67 0.43
C LEU A 29 -3.94 -9.06 1.23
N LEU A 30 -3.72 -9.84 2.29
CA LEU A 30 -4.76 -10.28 3.21
C LEU A 30 -4.56 -9.67 4.59
N TYR A 31 -5.69 -9.42 5.26
CA TYR A 31 -5.76 -9.05 6.66
C TYR A 31 -6.72 -9.98 7.39
N GLU A 32 -6.23 -10.69 8.40
CA GLU A 32 -6.94 -11.74 9.14
C GLU A 32 -7.57 -12.80 8.22
N GLY A 33 -6.87 -13.12 7.11
CA GLY A 33 -7.33 -14.08 6.10
C GLY A 33 -8.36 -13.54 5.10
N GLU A 34 -8.76 -12.27 5.25
CA GLU A 34 -9.70 -11.58 4.38
C GLU A 34 -8.96 -10.69 3.37
N PRO A 35 -9.42 -10.60 2.11
CA PRO A 35 -8.75 -9.80 1.10
C PRO A 35 -8.84 -8.30 1.46
N VAL A 36 -7.70 -7.63 1.47
CA VAL A 36 -7.59 -6.17 1.54
C VAL A 36 -7.54 -5.61 0.14
N ALA A 37 -6.58 -6.11 -0.63
CA ALA A 37 -6.21 -5.61 -1.93
C ALA A 37 -5.67 -6.79 -2.75
N MET A 38 -6.06 -6.89 -4.01
CA MET A 38 -5.64 -7.97 -4.89
C MET A 38 -5.41 -7.44 -6.29
N VAL A 39 -4.32 -7.88 -6.90
CA VAL A 39 -4.05 -7.78 -8.33
C VAL A 39 -4.30 -9.15 -8.94
N TRP A 40 -5.11 -9.18 -9.98
CA TRP A 40 -5.48 -10.39 -10.69
C TRP A 40 -5.25 -10.19 -12.18
N SER A 41 -4.62 -11.13 -12.91
CA SER A 41 -4.64 -11.12 -14.39
C SER A 41 -5.48 -12.28 -14.96
N PRO A 42 -6.68 -12.00 -15.51
CA PRO A 42 -7.62 -13.06 -15.94
C PRO A 42 -7.20 -13.79 -17.20
N HIS A 43 -6.24 -13.24 -17.94
CA HIS A 43 -5.74 -13.80 -19.20
C HIS A 43 -4.26 -14.23 -19.13
N GLY A 44 -3.65 -14.14 -17.95
CA GLY A 44 -2.24 -14.39 -17.72
C GLY A 44 -1.32 -13.23 -18.08
N ALA A 45 -0.02 -13.37 -17.82
CA ALA A 45 0.98 -12.34 -18.07
C ALA A 45 0.88 -11.79 -19.50
N GLY A 46 0.78 -10.46 -19.67
CA GLY A 46 0.65 -9.79 -20.97
C GLY A 46 -0.71 -9.13 -21.22
N HIS A 47 -1.68 -9.27 -20.31
CA HIS A 47 -3.03 -8.77 -20.48
C HIS A 47 -3.55 -8.19 -19.16
N GLY A 48 -3.69 -6.86 -19.12
CA GLY A 48 -4.46 -6.06 -18.17
C GLY A 48 -4.62 -6.63 -16.76
N ARG A 49 -3.89 -6.07 -15.80
CA ARG A 49 -4.07 -6.41 -14.38
C ARG A 49 -5.37 -5.80 -13.86
N THR A 50 -6.20 -6.58 -13.19
CA THR A 50 -7.40 -6.14 -12.47
C THR A 50 -7.07 -5.88 -11.01
N PHE A 51 -7.38 -4.70 -10.51
CA PHE A 51 -7.24 -4.37 -9.09
C PHE A 51 -8.57 -4.47 -8.35
N VAL A 52 -8.55 -5.10 -7.18
CA VAL A 52 -9.73 -5.29 -6.32
C VAL A 52 -9.38 -4.94 -4.88
N ARG A 53 -10.10 -3.99 -4.27
CA ARG A 53 -9.96 -3.61 -2.85
C ARG A 53 -11.22 -3.96 -2.07
N ALA A 54 -11.09 -4.76 -1.01
CA ALA A 54 -12.23 -5.37 -0.33
C ALA A 54 -12.42 -4.96 1.13
N GLN A 55 -11.42 -4.37 1.77
CA GLN A 55 -11.57 -3.74 3.08
C GLN A 55 -10.51 -2.65 3.28
N ASP A 56 -10.86 -1.66 4.10
CA ASP A 56 -9.88 -0.79 4.71
C ASP A 56 -9.18 -1.58 5.83
N LEU A 57 -7.85 -1.46 5.93
CA LEU A 57 -7.08 -2.01 7.05
C LEU A 57 -7.38 -1.30 8.38
N GLY A 58 -8.11 -0.17 8.33
CA GLY A 58 -7.97 0.89 9.30
C GLY A 58 -6.57 1.48 9.17
N THR A 59 -6.37 2.72 9.59
CA THR A 59 -5.04 3.28 9.61
C THR A 59 -4.16 2.45 10.57
N LEU A 60 -3.26 1.67 9.99
CA LEU A 60 -1.97 1.32 10.57
C LEU A 60 -1.09 2.58 10.79
N GLU A 61 -1.71 3.75 10.99
CA GLU A 61 -1.05 5.01 11.34
C GLU A 61 -0.65 4.92 12.80
N GLU A 62 0.29 4.04 13.03
CA GLU A 62 0.96 4.01 14.29
C GLU A 62 1.93 5.20 14.25
N ALA A 63 1.66 6.21 15.09
CA ALA A 63 2.40 7.46 15.19
C ALA A 63 3.94 7.30 15.34
N HIS A 64 4.46 6.09 15.49
CA HIS A 64 5.89 5.80 15.49
C HIS A 64 6.50 5.72 14.08
N LEU A 65 5.73 5.43 13.02
CA LEU A 65 6.21 5.49 11.62
C LEU A 65 6.38 6.93 11.13
N LEU A 66 5.81 7.88 11.87
CA LEU A 66 6.07 9.31 11.75
C LEU A 66 7.45 9.72 12.31
N ARG A 67 8.30 8.80 12.77
CA ARG A 67 9.64 9.16 13.26
C ARG A 67 10.62 9.18 12.11
N HIS A 68 11.47 10.21 12.09
CA HIS A 68 12.58 10.32 11.15
C HIS A 68 13.48 9.07 11.23
N VAL A 69 13.68 8.39 10.09
CA VAL A 69 14.61 7.27 9.98
C VAL A 69 16.03 7.84 9.84
N GLY A 70 16.74 7.90 10.97
CA GLY A 70 18.11 8.40 11.00
C GLY A 70 19.13 7.39 10.41
N PRO A 71 20.31 7.86 9.98
CA PRO A 71 21.37 6.99 9.49
C PRO A 71 21.79 5.98 10.57
N GLY A 72 21.88 4.70 10.19
CA GLY A 72 22.29 3.61 11.09
C GLY A 72 21.18 3.10 12.03
N ALA A 73 19.96 3.62 11.94
CA ALA A 73 18.83 3.09 12.70
C ALA A 73 18.45 1.69 12.21
N ARG A 74 18.21 0.74 13.12
CA ARG A 74 17.80 -0.61 12.72
C ARG A 74 16.39 -0.59 12.14
N LEU A 75 16.22 -0.92 10.86
CA LEU A 75 14.93 -0.93 10.16
C LEU A 75 13.94 -1.87 10.85
N SER A 76 14.42 -3.04 11.24
CA SER A 76 13.65 -4.02 12.02
C SER A 76 13.13 -3.49 13.36
N ALA A 77 13.83 -2.54 13.99
CA ALA A 77 13.37 -1.90 15.22
C ALA A 77 12.28 -0.87 14.95
N ILE A 78 12.41 -0.11 13.85
CA ILE A 78 11.41 0.89 13.41
C ILE A 78 10.12 0.18 12.97
N LEU A 79 10.25 -0.87 12.17
CA LEU A 79 9.15 -1.63 11.60
C LEU A 79 8.57 -2.66 12.56
N ARG A 80 9.08 -2.78 13.79
CA ARG A 80 8.68 -3.83 14.74
C ARG A 80 7.15 -3.99 14.87
N PRO A 81 6.34 -2.93 14.92
CA PRO A 81 4.90 -3.08 15.03
C PRO A 81 4.24 -3.68 13.78
N VAL A 82 4.67 -3.27 12.58
CA VAL A 82 4.25 -3.88 11.31
C VAL A 82 4.72 -5.34 11.24
N LEU A 83 5.99 -5.61 11.57
CA LEU A 83 6.57 -6.95 11.55
C LEU A 83 5.87 -7.91 12.52
N ALA A 84 5.36 -7.43 13.64
CA ALA A 84 4.60 -8.25 14.60
C ALA A 84 3.22 -8.70 14.06
N ARG A 85 2.72 -8.07 13.00
CA ARG A 85 1.46 -8.44 12.33
C ARG A 85 1.67 -9.41 11.19
N LEU A 86 2.87 -9.44 10.60
CA LEU A 86 3.20 -10.33 9.50
C LEU A 86 3.10 -11.80 9.91
N GLU A 87 2.95 -12.67 8.92
CA GLU A 87 3.16 -14.10 9.10
C GLU A 87 4.65 -14.43 9.29
N ASP A 88 4.91 -15.57 9.92
CA ASP A 88 6.26 -16.10 10.06
C ASP A 88 6.90 -16.32 8.68
N GLY A 89 8.15 -15.88 8.54
CA GLY A 89 8.83 -15.91 7.26
C GLY A 89 10.10 -15.08 7.21
N ARG A 90 10.75 -15.11 6.06
CA ARG A 90 11.96 -14.31 5.78
C ARG A 90 11.58 -13.08 4.98
N TYR A 91 12.06 -11.93 5.43
CA TYR A 91 11.78 -10.64 4.81
C TYR A 91 13.07 -9.86 4.58
N HIS A 92 13.11 -9.16 3.45
CA HIS A 92 14.10 -8.14 3.16
C HIS A 92 13.50 -6.76 3.48
N LEU A 93 14.22 -5.95 4.22
CA LEU A 93 13.83 -4.60 4.59
C LEU A 93 14.78 -3.65 3.90
N GLU A 94 14.25 -2.62 3.26
CA GLU A 94 15.04 -1.63 2.53
C GLU A 94 14.50 -0.24 2.82
N LEU A 95 15.38 0.69 3.15
CA LEU A 95 15.06 2.11 3.15
C LEU A 95 15.47 2.68 1.80
N LEU A 96 14.48 3.02 0.97
CA LEU A 96 14.74 3.64 -0.31
C LEU A 96 15.12 5.10 -0.07
N PRO A 97 16.31 5.52 -0.54
CA PRO A 97 16.62 6.94 -0.57
C PRO A 97 15.56 7.58 -1.44
N SER A 98 14.92 8.63 -0.93
CA SER A 98 14.00 9.49 -1.66
C SER A 98 14.68 9.93 -2.97
N PRO A 99 14.37 9.34 -4.15
CA PRO A 99 14.76 9.95 -5.41
C PRO A 99 13.91 11.22 -5.52
N GLU A 100 14.35 12.28 -6.21
CA GLU A 100 13.42 13.34 -6.60
C GLU A 100 12.34 12.67 -7.46
N LEU A 101 11.13 12.51 -6.91
CA LEU A 101 9.96 12.24 -7.71
C LEU A 101 9.62 13.59 -8.33
N GLU A 102 9.72 13.68 -9.64
CA GLU A 102 9.23 14.87 -10.31
C GLU A 102 7.69 14.85 -10.20
N PRO A 103 7.07 15.95 -9.73
CA PRO A 103 5.62 16.10 -9.81
C PRO A 103 5.21 16.15 -11.29
N ASP A 104 4.32 15.27 -11.72
CA ASP A 104 3.73 15.39 -13.06
C ASP A 104 2.50 16.31 -13.03
N ASP A 105 2.43 17.16 -14.04
CA ASP A 105 1.52 18.28 -14.19
C ASP A 105 0.11 17.81 -14.60
N GLY A 106 -0.58 17.12 -13.69
CA GLY A 106 -2.04 17.01 -13.75
C GLY A 106 -2.61 16.08 -14.82
N GLU A 107 -2.36 14.79 -14.70
CA GLU A 107 -3.33 13.71 -14.90
C GLU A 107 -2.81 12.53 -14.06
N THR A 108 -3.64 11.94 -13.21
CA THR A 108 -3.21 10.98 -12.16
C THR A 108 -2.44 9.78 -12.71
N SER A 109 -1.12 9.91 -12.72
CA SER A 109 -0.10 8.87 -12.71
C SER A 109 1.16 9.45 -12.06
N GLU A 110 2.04 8.56 -11.59
CA GLU A 110 3.41 8.83 -11.09
C GLU A 110 3.52 9.38 -9.64
N ALA A 111 4.32 8.80 -8.73
CA ALA A 111 5.13 7.58 -8.71
C ALA A 111 5.30 7.11 -7.24
N VAL A 112 5.56 5.82 -7.01
CA VAL A 112 6.71 5.20 -6.29
C VAL A 112 6.42 3.69 -6.15
N PRO A 113 7.18 2.81 -6.81
CA PRO A 113 8.58 2.56 -6.49
C PRO A 113 9.47 2.88 -7.69
N ALA A 114 10.01 4.10 -7.75
CA ALA A 114 10.92 4.60 -8.80
C ALA A 114 10.53 4.41 -10.29
N SER A 115 9.41 3.77 -10.62
CA SER A 115 8.88 3.65 -11.99
C SER A 115 7.42 3.16 -12.02
N GLY A 116 6.66 3.41 -10.95
CA GLY A 116 5.40 2.70 -10.73
C GLY A 116 4.13 3.53 -10.57
N ARG A 117 3.05 3.11 -11.25
CA ARG A 117 1.72 3.76 -11.25
C ARG A 117 0.98 3.56 -9.92
N PHE A 118 0.52 4.67 -9.33
CA PHE A 118 -0.37 4.67 -8.18
C PHE A 118 -1.84 4.59 -8.64
N VAL A 119 -2.60 3.66 -8.08
CA VAL A 119 -4.02 3.47 -8.44
C VAL A 119 -4.90 3.92 -7.27
N ASP A 120 -5.44 5.14 -7.38
CA ASP A 120 -6.48 5.65 -6.46
C ASP A 120 -7.87 5.21 -6.96
N TRP A 121 -8.79 5.05 -6.01
CA TRP A 121 -10.07 4.38 -6.15
C TRP A 121 -10.93 4.89 -7.33
N ALA A 122 -11.14 4.05 -8.36
CA ALA A 122 -12.46 3.62 -8.88
C ALA A 122 -12.32 2.76 -10.15
N GLY A 123 -12.32 1.43 -9.99
CA GLY A 123 -12.64 0.50 -11.08
C GLY A 123 -11.58 -0.54 -11.42
N LEU A 124 -11.98 -1.47 -12.30
CA LEU A 124 -11.08 -2.33 -13.06
C LEU A 124 -10.15 -1.43 -13.88
N HIS A 125 -8.92 -1.22 -13.44
CA HIS A 125 -7.93 -0.45 -14.19
C HIS A 125 -7.00 -1.41 -14.90
N GLU A 126 -7.05 -1.46 -16.23
CA GLU A 126 -5.96 -2.07 -16.99
C GLU A 126 -4.70 -1.23 -16.78
N VAL A 127 -3.68 -1.85 -16.18
CA VAL A 127 -2.34 -1.27 -16.09
C VAL A 127 -1.41 -2.01 -17.04
N ALA A 128 -0.52 -1.28 -17.71
CA ALA A 128 0.52 -1.84 -18.55
C ALA A 128 1.43 -2.73 -17.70
N ASP A 129 1.90 -3.85 -18.27
CA ASP A 129 2.59 -4.89 -17.52
C ASP A 129 4.02 -4.52 -17.06
N ASP A 130 4.58 -3.41 -17.57
CA ASP A 130 5.99 -3.05 -17.41
C ASP A 130 6.26 -2.05 -16.27
N GLU A 131 5.23 -1.60 -15.55
CA GLU A 131 5.38 -0.63 -14.46
C GLU A 131 5.07 -1.26 -13.11
N PRO A 132 5.97 -1.13 -12.10
CA PRO A 132 5.63 -1.54 -10.76
C PRO A 132 4.37 -0.84 -10.25
N LEU A 133 3.52 -1.53 -9.50
CA LEU A 133 2.27 -0.96 -9.01
C LEU A 133 2.38 -0.70 -7.52
N LEU A 134 2.05 0.52 -7.09
CA LEU A 134 1.84 0.80 -5.68
C LEU A 134 0.36 0.99 -5.39
N ILE A 135 -0.16 0.13 -4.53
CA ILE A 135 -1.57 0.04 -4.23
C ILE A 135 -1.87 0.66 -2.86
N GLY A 136 -2.70 1.72 -2.86
CA GLY A 136 -3.26 2.31 -1.65
C GLY A 136 -4.31 1.40 -1.01
N THR A 137 -4.03 0.89 0.19
CA THR A 137 -4.96 0.03 0.94
C THR A 137 -6.06 0.80 1.71
N VAL A 138 -5.92 2.12 1.86
CA VAL A 138 -6.90 3.02 2.51
C VAL A 138 -7.43 4.01 1.47
N PRO A 139 -8.74 4.26 1.40
CA PRO A 139 -9.31 5.31 0.52
C PRO A 139 -8.81 6.71 0.89
N ARG A 140 -8.52 7.55 -0.12
CA ARG A 140 -8.03 8.91 0.10
C ARG A 140 -9.03 9.82 0.81
N ASP A 141 -10.32 9.64 0.55
CA ASP A 141 -11.42 10.39 1.16
C ASP A 141 -11.63 10.06 2.65
N LEU A 142 -11.07 8.96 3.14
CA LEU A 142 -11.08 8.60 4.57
C LEU A 142 -9.88 9.16 5.34
N LEU A 143 -8.93 9.83 4.68
CA LEU A 143 -7.74 10.37 5.33
C LEU A 143 -8.03 11.71 6.02
N ASP A 144 -7.47 11.90 7.21
CA ASP A 144 -7.59 13.16 7.95
C ASP A 144 -6.81 14.28 7.25
N ARG A 145 -7.54 15.24 6.67
CA ARG A 145 -6.97 16.40 5.98
C ARG A 145 -6.11 17.26 6.89
N THR A 146 -6.49 17.42 8.16
CA THR A 146 -5.72 18.23 9.13
C THR A 146 -4.35 17.59 9.36
N LEU A 147 -4.32 16.27 9.54
CA LEU A 147 -3.08 15.52 9.69
C LEU A 147 -2.20 15.63 8.43
N ILE A 148 -2.79 15.50 7.24
CA ILE A 148 -2.07 15.65 5.96
C ILE A 148 -1.41 17.04 5.88
N GLU A 149 -2.13 18.11 6.21
CA GLU A 149 -1.61 19.48 6.20
C GLU A 149 -0.49 19.68 7.23
N ASP A 150 -0.63 19.13 8.43
CA ASP A 150 0.39 19.15 9.49
C ASP A 150 1.67 18.43 9.05
N LEU A 151 1.53 17.23 8.48
CA LEU A 151 2.64 16.46 7.94
C LEU A 151 3.30 17.16 6.75
N ALA A 152 2.52 17.79 5.86
CA ALA A 152 3.05 18.50 4.70
C ALA A 152 3.88 19.71 5.12
N ARG A 153 3.44 20.44 6.17
CA ARG A 153 4.26 21.51 6.80
C ARG A 153 5.56 20.93 7.34
N TRP A 154 5.47 19.85 8.12
CA TRP A 154 6.66 19.22 8.70
C TRP A 154 7.65 18.72 7.63
N ILE A 155 7.17 18.13 6.54
CA ILE A 155 8.01 17.68 5.40
C ILE A 155 8.71 18.85 4.72
N ARG A 156 8.00 19.98 4.50
CA ARG A 156 8.59 21.21 3.96
C ARG A 156 9.69 21.77 4.87
N ASP A 157 9.52 21.63 6.18
CA ASP A 157 10.52 22.02 7.19
C ASP A 157 11.70 21.05 7.31
N GLY A 158 11.77 20.01 6.47
CA GLY A 158 12.86 19.04 6.44
C GLY A 158 12.53 17.70 7.11
N GLY A 159 11.31 17.52 7.61
CA GLY A 159 10.79 16.24 8.07
C GLY A 159 10.87 15.16 6.99
N ARG A 160 11.15 13.92 7.39
CA ARG A 160 11.20 12.74 6.50
C ARG A 160 10.50 11.54 7.14
N PRO A 161 9.17 11.62 7.39
CA PRO A 161 8.41 10.44 7.79
C PRO A 161 8.46 9.37 6.70
N ALA A 162 8.46 8.10 7.07
CA ALA A 162 8.47 7.01 6.11
C ALA A 162 7.05 6.52 5.79
N VAL A 163 6.85 6.11 4.55
CA VAL A 163 5.72 5.24 4.16
C VAL A 163 6.20 3.79 4.15
N VAL A 164 5.31 2.83 4.46
CA VAL A 164 5.68 1.42 4.51
C VAL A 164 4.97 0.65 3.41
N VAL A 165 5.76 -0.01 2.57
CA VAL A 165 5.29 -0.83 1.45
C VAL A 165 5.60 -2.29 1.73
N LEU A 166 4.64 -3.18 1.49
CA LEU A 166 4.81 -4.62 1.53
C LEU A 166 4.68 -5.20 0.12
N ASP A 167 5.69 -5.94 -0.33
CA ASP A 167 5.75 -6.60 -1.63
C ASP A 167 6.38 -8.00 -1.54
N CYS A 168 6.57 -8.66 -2.67
CA CYS A 168 7.30 -9.93 -2.80
C CYS A 168 8.25 -9.92 -3.98
N GLU A 169 9.35 -10.67 -3.92
CA GLU A 169 10.38 -10.71 -4.97
C GLU A 169 9.87 -11.15 -6.35
N ALA A 170 8.72 -11.82 -6.39
CA ALA A 170 8.18 -12.46 -7.59
C ALA A 170 7.17 -11.58 -8.36
N ASP A 171 6.85 -10.38 -7.88
CA ASP A 171 5.91 -9.48 -8.54
C ASP A 171 6.32 -8.01 -8.35
N ASP A 172 6.02 -7.20 -9.36
CA ASP A 172 6.27 -5.76 -9.34
C ASP A 172 5.14 -5.00 -8.61
N VAL A 173 4.41 -5.67 -7.72
CA VAL A 173 3.26 -5.11 -6.99
C VAL A 173 3.61 -4.89 -5.53
N GLY A 174 3.55 -3.64 -5.09
CA GLY A 174 3.63 -3.23 -3.70
C GLY A 174 2.31 -2.74 -3.15
N PHE A 175 2.05 -3.06 -1.89
CA PHE A 175 0.90 -2.57 -1.15
C PHE A 175 1.34 -1.58 -0.08
N LEU A 176 0.77 -0.39 -0.08
CA LEU A 176 0.98 0.59 0.98
C LEU A 176 0.27 0.10 2.24
N VAL A 177 1.02 -0.36 3.23
CA VAL A 177 0.47 -0.93 4.48
C VAL A 177 0.47 0.07 5.63
N ALA A 178 1.24 1.15 5.52
CA ALA A 178 1.18 2.27 6.44
C ALA A 178 1.69 3.58 5.81
N GLY A 179 1.23 4.72 6.33
CA GLY A 179 1.66 6.04 5.89
C GLY A 179 0.85 6.63 4.73
N HIS A 180 -0.45 6.32 4.63
CA HIS A 180 -1.32 6.89 3.60
C HIS A 180 -1.43 8.42 3.70
N ALA A 181 -1.70 8.98 4.89
CA ALA A 181 -1.67 10.43 5.08
C ALA A 181 -0.27 11.02 4.86
N VAL A 182 0.80 10.26 5.17
CA VAL A 182 2.18 10.67 4.91
C VAL A 182 2.45 10.77 3.41
N LEU A 183 2.00 9.81 2.61
CA LEU A 183 2.14 9.83 1.15
C LEU A 183 1.40 11.03 0.55
N GLU A 184 0.17 11.29 1.00
CA GLU A 184 -0.58 12.48 0.60
C GLU A 184 0.11 13.78 1.02
N ALA A 185 0.71 13.81 2.20
CA ALA A 185 1.47 14.95 2.68
C ALA A 185 2.74 15.21 1.85
N TYR A 186 3.41 14.15 1.37
CA TYR A 186 4.53 14.28 0.44
C TYR A 186 4.10 14.89 -0.89
N ARG A 187 2.96 14.44 -1.45
CA ARG A 187 2.36 15.03 -2.65
C ARG A 187 2.02 16.50 -2.45
N LEU A 188 1.35 16.83 -1.33
CA LEU A 188 1.00 18.21 -1.00
C LEU A 188 2.23 19.10 -0.74
N ALA A 189 3.31 18.53 -0.24
CA ALA A 189 4.57 19.23 0.01
C ALA A 189 5.46 19.37 -1.23
N ASP A 190 5.07 18.78 -2.37
CA ASP A 190 5.87 18.66 -3.58
C ASP A 190 7.26 18.06 -3.29
N ARG A 191 7.26 16.92 -2.60
CA ARG A 191 8.47 16.20 -2.20
C ARG A 191 8.30 14.72 -2.42
N ALA A 192 9.40 14.08 -2.78
CA ALA A 192 9.47 12.65 -2.81
C ALA A 192 9.35 12.00 -1.42
N PRO A 193 8.67 10.85 -1.31
CA PRO A 193 8.50 10.13 -0.08
C PRO A 193 9.75 9.34 0.28
N THR A 194 9.99 9.22 1.58
CA THR A 194 10.88 8.22 2.13
C THR A 194 10.12 6.90 2.23
N VAL A 195 10.62 5.83 1.60
CA VAL A 195 9.94 4.53 1.58
C VAL A 195 10.71 3.49 2.37
N LEU A 196 10.02 2.84 3.30
CA LEU A 196 10.46 1.60 3.93
C LEU A 196 9.77 0.43 3.23
N ARG A 197 10.53 -0.32 2.46
CA ARG A 197 10.06 -1.50 1.73
C ARG A 197 10.24 -2.74 2.60
N ILE A 198 9.23 -3.61 2.62
CA ILE A 198 9.25 -4.94 3.21
C ILE A 198 8.97 -5.93 2.08
N THR A 199 9.98 -6.70 1.69
CA THR A 199 9.84 -7.71 0.63
C THR A 199 9.80 -9.10 1.22
N ALA A 200 8.72 -9.83 1.00
CA ALA A 200 8.62 -11.24 1.34
C ALA A 200 9.48 -12.07 0.37
N VAL A 201 10.53 -12.71 0.91
CA VAL A 201 11.48 -13.54 0.12
C VAL A 201 10.83 -14.84 -0.36
N SER A 202 9.80 -15.30 0.33
CA SER A 202 9.07 -16.53 -0.02
C SER A 202 7.60 -16.38 0.37
N ALA A 203 6.91 -15.45 -0.30
CA ALA A 203 5.47 -15.31 -0.15
C ALA A 203 4.79 -16.67 -0.41
N ARG A 204 3.81 -17.02 0.42
CA ARG A 204 3.10 -18.30 0.26
C ARG A 204 2.40 -18.31 -1.09
N HIS A 205 2.51 -19.45 -1.77
CA HIS A 205 1.84 -19.66 -3.04
C HIS A 205 0.33 -19.48 -2.89
N LEU A 206 -0.28 -18.73 -3.81
CA LEU A 206 -1.72 -18.60 -3.97
C LEU A 206 -2.23 -19.54 -5.08
N PRO A 207 -2.87 -20.68 -4.74
CA PRO A 207 -3.48 -21.54 -5.74
C PRO A 207 -4.62 -20.81 -6.46
N LEU A 208 -4.81 -21.10 -7.76
CA LEU A 208 -5.86 -20.47 -8.57
C LEU A 208 -7.25 -20.52 -7.94
N ARG A 209 -7.61 -21.66 -7.33
CA ARG A 209 -8.90 -21.82 -6.64
C ARG A 209 -9.03 -20.87 -5.43
N GLU A 210 -7.98 -20.76 -4.62
CA GLU A 210 -7.98 -19.84 -3.47
C GLU A 210 -8.03 -18.38 -3.92
N GLY A 211 -7.33 -18.05 -5.01
CA GLY A 211 -7.44 -16.74 -5.67
C GLY A 211 -8.86 -16.42 -6.11
N ALA A 212 -9.54 -17.36 -6.80
CA ALA A 212 -10.93 -17.23 -7.21
C ALA A 212 -11.89 -17.02 -6.03
N ASP A 213 -11.69 -17.76 -4.94
CA ASP A 213 -12.49 -17.63 -3.72
C ASP A 213 -12.25 -16.26 -3.04
N LEU A 214 -11.01 -15.78 -3.00
CA LEU A 214 -10.67 -14.44 -2.50
C LEU A 214 -11.29 -13.33 -3.34
N LEU A 215 -11.21 -13.43 -4.66
CA LEU A 215 -11.80 -12.47 -5.59
C LEU A 215 -13.32 -12.41 -5.42
N THR A 216 -13.98 -13.56 -5.27
CA THR A 216 -15.43 -13.62 -5.04
C THR A 216 -15.80 -12.90 -3.76
N ARG A 217 -15.13 -13.22 -2.64
CA ARG A 217 -15.33 -12.52 -1.35
C ARG A 217 -15.07 -11.02 -1.47
N ALA A 218 -14.03 -10.65 -2.23
CA ALA A 218 -13.69 -9.27 -2.47
C ALA A 218 -14.79 -8.52 -3.24
N TYR A 219 -15.36 -9.13 -4.29
CA TYR A 219 -16.48 -8.57 -5.05
C TYR A 219 -17.76 -8.47 -4.22
N GLU A 220 -18.10 -9.48 -3.43
CA GLU A 220 -19.25 -9.43 -2.53
C GLU A 220 -19.14 -8.24 -1.59
N ARG A 221 -17.96 -8.05 -0.97
CA ARG A 221 -17.69 -6.89 -0.11
C ARG A 221 -17.73 -5.57 -0.86
N ILE A 222 -17.14 -5.47 -2.05
CA ILE A 222 -17.20 -4.25 -2.86
C ILE A 222 -18.65 -3.92 -3.21
N GLY A 223 -19.46 -4.90 -3.64
CA GLY A 223 -20.88 -4.69 -3.93
C GLY A 223 -21.62 -4.09 -2.73
N HIS A 224 -21.32 -4.57 -1.53
CA HIS A 224 -21.86 -4.02 -0.28
C HIS A 224 -21.29 -2.62 0.05
N ILE A 225 -19.99 -2.39 -0.13
CA ILE A 225 -19.32 -1.11 0.15
C ILE A 225 -19.78 -0.02 -0.82
N VAL A 226 -19.85 -0.32 -2.11
CA VAL A 226 -20.33 0.59 -3.15
C VAL A 226 -21.79 0.96 -2.87
N ALA A 227 -22.64 -0.02 -2.57
CA ALA A 227 -24.04 0.26 -2.19
C ALA A 227 -24.15 1.13 -0.92
N ALA A 228 -23.33 0.88 0.10
CA ALA A 228 -23.32 1.65 1.34
C ALA A 228 -22.77 3.08 1.17
N HIS A 229 -21.70 3.25 0.39
CA HIS A 229 -21.11 4.56 0.10
C HIS A 229 -22.09 5.43 -0.71
N TYR A 230 -22.77 4.86 -1.70
CA TYR A 230 -23.82 5.58 -2.44
C TYR A 230 -25.05 5.91 -1.57
N ALA A 231 -25.44 5.03 -0.64
CA ALA A 231 -26.52 5.33 0.29
C ALA A 231 -26.15 6.45 1.29
N ALA A 232 -24.90 6.49 1.75
CA ALA A 232 -24.41 7.52 2.68
C ALA A 232 -24.29 8.90 2.00
N THR A 233 -23.68 8.94 0.81
CA THR A 233 -23.54 10.16 0.01
C THR A 233 -24.88 10.71 -0.46
N ALA A 234 -25.85 9.85 -0.80
CA ALA A 234 -27.22 10.27 -1.12
C ALA A 234 -27.94 10.92 0.08
N GLY A 235 -27.75 10.39 1.29
CA GLY A 235 -28.34 10.96 2.52
C GLY A 235 -27.72 12.28 2.96
N GLU A 236 -26.44 12.54 2.64
CA GLU A 236 -25.79 13.83 2.88
C GLU A 236 -26.22 14.89 1.85
N ALA A 237 -26.41 14.50 0.59
CA ALA A 237 -26.93 15.37 -0.45
C ALA A 237 -28.35 15.85 -0.14
N GLU A 238 -29.24 14.96 0.35
CA GLU A 238 -30.60 15.34 0.75
C GLU A 238 -30.62 16.34 1.92
N LYS A 239 -29.71 16.20 2.89
CA LYS A 239 -29.57 17.15 4.01
C LYS A 239 -28.98 18.50 3.61
N ALA A 240 -28.18 18.56 2.55
CA ALA A 240 -27.65 19.81 2.02
C ALA A 240 -28.69 20.61 1.20
N THR A 241 -29.76 19.95 0.76
CA THR A 241 -30.86 20.56 -0.02
C THR A 241 -32.14 20.84 0.76
N ALA A 242 -32.18 20.53 2.06
CA ALA A 242 -33.30 20.79 2.98
C ALA A 242 -33.00 21.97 3.90
#